data_AF-A0A127Z5M1-F1
#
_entry.id   AF-A0A127Z5M1-F1
#
_cell.length_a   1.000
_cell.length_b   1.000
_cell.length_c   1.000
_cell.angle_alpha   90.00
_cell.angle_beta   90.00
_cell.angle_gamma   90.00
#
_symmetry.space_group_name_H-M   'P 1'
#
loop_
_entity.id
_entity.type
_entity.pdbx_description
1 polymer ?
#
loop_
_entity_poly.entity_id
_entity_poly.type
_entity_poly.pdbx_seq_one_letter_code
_entity_poly.pdbx_strand_id
1 'polypeptide(L)'
;MARLYYPLLAVVLFWVFCLNSDAAFPGLPVNPGAPAVTIHYNLEQQGYAQTAAGTVETKFGLPRGYLQQVYGYDPDQLDAWRHHINSQSSRFIVVNEVFPDTPLVLSPSNRSLLFLQVLDSGDVVPMGYAVLPVGVPPGHTKDLFQTIQEAATMSRRQLVTEYKLRRLTAAIF
;
A
#
# COMPACT_ATOMS: atom_id res chain seq x y z
N MET A 1 28.81 -41.14 23.05
CA MET A 1 29.09 -40.01 22.13
C MET A 1 27.81 -39.22 21.85
N ALA A 2 27.36 -38.36 22.78
CA ALA A 2 26.08 -37.64 22.61
C ALA A 2 26.06 -36.27 23.35
N ARG A 3 27.21 -35.64 23.59
CA ARG A 3 27.30 -34.41 24.41
C ARG A 3 27.63 -33.13 23.65
N LEU A 4 27.87 -33.21 22.34
CA LEU A 4 28.29 -32.07 21.51
C LEU A 4 27.20 -31.45 20.62
N TYR A 5 25.99 -32.02 20.58
CA TYR A 5 24.90 -31.54 19.70
C TYR A 5 23.97 -30.50 20.34
N TYR A 6 23.96 -30.41 21.68
CA TYR A 6 23.10 -29.48 22.42
C TYR A 6 23.41 -27.98 22.19
N PRO A 7 24.68 -27.52 22.11
CA PRO A 7 24.93 -26.09 21.89
C PRO A 7 24.53 -25.68 20.46
N LEU A 8 24.68 -26.58 19.48
CA LEU A 8 24.33 -26.32 18.09
C LEU A 8 22.81 -26.22 17.89
N LEU A 9 22.04 -27.07 18.59
CA LEU A 9 20.58 -26.99 18.61
C LEU A 9 20.09 -25.68 19.25
N ALA A 10 20.73 -25.24 20.34
CA ALA A 10 20.37 -24.00 21.03
C ALA A 10 20.61 -22.76 20.14
N VAL A 11 21.70 -22.74 19.36
CA VAL A 11 22.00 -21.62 18.44
C VAL A 11 21.00 -21.56 17.28
N VAL A 12 20.61 -22.72 16.72
CA VAL A 12 19.60 -22.76 15.65
C VAL A 12 18.23 -22.32 16.17
N LEU A 13 17.82 -22.78 17.37
CA LEU A 13 16.56 -22.34 17.99
C LEU A 13 16.56 -20.84 18.33
N PHE A 14 17.70 -20.29 18.75
CA PHE A 14 17.84 -18.85 19.01
C PHE A 14 17.73 -18.03 17.73
N TRP A 15 18.32 -18.48 16.61
CA TRP A 15 18.16 -17.84 15.30
C TRP A 15 16.71 -17.85 14.81
N VAL A 16 15.99 -18.95 15.01
CA VAL A 16 14.56 -19.03 14.67
C VAL A 16 13.73 -18.08 15.55
N PHE A 17 14.07 -17.90 16.82
CA PHE A 17 13.34 -16.98 17.71
C PHE A 17 13.64 -15.50 17.44
N CYS A 18 14.89 -15.14 17.17
CA CYS A 18 15.27 -13.74 16.92
C CYS A 18 14.84 -13.21 15.54
N LEU A 19 14.63 -14.09 14.55
CA LEU A 19 14.18 -13.68 13.21
C LEU A 19 12.66 -13.65 13.03
N ASN A 20 11.87 -14.08 14.02
CA ASN A 20 10.40 -14.11 13.93
C ASN A 20 9.70 -13.03 14.79
N SER A 21 10.40 -11.97 15.19
CA SER A 21 9.82 -10.91 16.03
C SER A 21 9.18 -9.75 15.25
N ASP A 22 9.01 -9.85 13.92
CA ASP A 22 8.41 -8.79 13.09
C ASP A 22 7.03 -9.20 12.53
N ALA A 23 6.24 -9.88 13.35
CA ALA A 23 4.89 -10.33 13.00
C ALA A 23 3.91 -10.11 14.15
N ALA A 24 3.57 -8.85 14.42
CA ALA A 24 2.25 -8.47 14.93
C ALA A 24 2.12 -6.95 14.92
N PHE A 25 1.48 -6.37 13.90
CA PHE A 25 0.47 -5.29 14.01
C PHE A 25 0.05 -4.88 12.59
N PRO A 26 -1.02 -5.47 12.02
CA PRO A 26 -1.54 -5.06 10.71
C PRO A 26 -2.39 -3.77 10.79
N GLY A 27 -2.18 -2.94 11.82
CA GLY A 27 -2.89 -1.68 12.03
C GLY A 27 -2.37 -1.05 13.33
N LEU A 28 -1.71 0.10 13.21
CA LEU A 28 -1.18 0.83 14.36
C LEU A 28 -2.33 1.42 15.18
N PRO A 29 -2.20 1.46 16.52
CA PRO A 29 -3.23 2.00 17.40
C PRO A 29 -3.39 3.51 17.18
N VAL A 30 -4.63 3.94 16.96
CA VAL A 30 -5.02 5.35 16.94
C VAL A 30 -4.61 5.98 18.27
N ASN A 31 -3.72 6.98 18.25
CA ASN A 31 -3.20 7.66 19.44
C ASN A 31 -4.27 8.63 20.02
N PRO A 32 -4.90 8.31 21.16
CA PRO A 32 -5.96 9.12 21.74
C PRO A 32 -5.35 10.30 22.53
N GLY A 33 -4.80 11.27 21.80
CA GLY A 33 -4.18 12.47 22.37
C GLY A 33 -3.65 13.45 21.32
N ALA A 34 -3.87 13.18 20.03
CA ALA A 34 -3.35 14.01 18.96
C ALA A 34 -4.06 15.38 18.91
N PRO A 35 -3.31 16.48 18.68
CA PRO A 35 -3.89 17.82 18.55
C PRO A 35 -4.96 17.89 17.47
N ALA A 36 -5.95 18.79 17.60
CA ALA A 36 -7.11 18.90 16.72
C ALA A 36 -6.76 19.10 15.22
N VAL A 37 -5.59 19.68 14.92
CA VAL A 37 -5.04 19.84 13.56
C VAL A 37 -4.69 18.47 12.95
N THR A 38 -4.16 17.56 13.75
CA THR A 38 -3.83 16.18 13.36
C THR A 38 -5.10 15.35 13.13
N ILE A 39 -6.19 15.66 13.85
CA ILE A 39 -7.49 15.00 13.67
C ILE A 39 -8.14 15.39 12.32
N HIS A 40 -8.14 16.68 11.96
CA HIS A 40 -8.67 17.14 10.67
C HIS A 40 -7.84 16.60 9.49
N TYR A 41 -6.51 16.64 9.61
CA TYR A 41 -5.59 16.06 8.62
C TYR A 41 -5.87 14.57 8.39
N ASN A 42 -6.04 13.79 9.47
CA ASN A 42 -6.36 12.37 9.36
C ASN A 42 -7.74 12.12 8.74
N LEU A 43 -8.74 12.98 8.97
CA LEU A 43 -10.08 12.84 8.37
C LEU A 43 -10.08 13.07 6.86
N GLU A 44 -9.36 14.09 6.37
CA GLU A 44 -9.26 14.36 4.93
C GLU A 44 -8.48 13.27 4.20
N GLN A 45 -7.32 12.87 4.74
CA GLN A 45 -6.53 11.76 4.20
C GLN A 45 -7.32 10.44 4.17
N GLN A 46 -8.09 10.16 5.23
CA GLN A 46 -8.97 9.01 5.28
C GLN A 46 -10.08 9.09 4.20
N GLY A 47 -10.63 10.27 3.94
CA GLY A 47 -11.64 10.48 2.89
C GLY A 47 -11.09 10.23 1.48
N TYR A 48 -9.88 10.71 1.18
CA TYR A 48 -9.22 10.41 -0.09
C TYR A 48 -8.93 8.92 -0.26
N ALA A 49 -8.43 8.29 0.80
CA ALA A 49 -8.12 6.87 0.80
C ALA A 49 -9.39 6.04 0.57
N GLN A 50 -10.51 6.37 1.24
CA GLN A 50 -11.80 5.71 1.06
C GLN A 50 -12.36 5.88 -0.37
N THR A 51 -12.19 7.06 -0.96
CA THR A 51 -12.63 7.32 -2.34
C THR A 51 -11.83 6.47 -3.33
N ALA A 52 -10.51 6.40 -3.16
CA ALA A 52 -9.65 5.53 -3.97
C ALA A 52 -10.01 4.05 -3.76
N ALA A 53 -10.29 3.62 -2.54
CA ALA A 53 -10.71 2.26 -2.25
C ALA A 53 -12.03 1.90 -2.95
N GLY A 54 -13.06 2.74 -2.86
CA GLY A 54 -14.35 2.51 -3.54
C GLY A 54 -14.21 2.46 -5.07
N THR A 55 -13.29 3.26 -5.61
CA THR A 55 -12.90 3.24 -7.03
C THR A 55 -12.32 1.88 -7.43
N VAL A 56 -11.36 1.38 -6.64
CA VAL A 56 -10.73 0.07 -6.85
C VAL A 56 -11.76 -1.05 -6.70
N GLU A 57 -12.59 -1.02 -5.67
CA GLU A 57 -13.67 -1.99 -5.47
C GLU A 57 -14.58 -2.08 -6.69
N THR A 58 -15.01 -0.93 -7.22
CA THR A 58 -15.84 -0.88 -8.41
C THR A 58 -15.12 -1.44 -9.63
N LYS A 59 -13.86 -1.04 -9.86
CA LYS A 59 -13.08 -1.49 -11.03
C LYS A 59 -12.88 -3.01 -11.04
N PHE A 60 -12.60 -3.57 -9.87
CA PHE A 60 -12.35 -5.00 -9.72
C PHE A 60 -13.62 -5.81 -9.37
N GLY A 61 -14.81 -5.21 -9.41
CA GLY A 61 -16.06 -5.92 -9.13
C GLY A 61 -16.15 -6.49 -7.71
N LEU A 62 -15.48 -5.86 -6.75
CA LEU A 62 -15.47 -6.25 -5.35
C LEU A 62 -16.74 -5.79 -4.64
N PRO A 63 -17.20 -6.51 -3.60
CA PRO A 63 -18.23 -6.00 -2.70
C PRO A 63 -17.81 -4.66 -2.09
N ARG A 64 -18.78 -3.75 -1.90
CA ARG A 64 -18.52 -2.46 -1.27
C ARG A 64 -17.99 -2.66 0.15
N GLY A 65 -16.91 -1.96 0.49
CA GLY A 65 -16.24 -2.12 1.78
C GLY A 65 -15.60 -3.49 1.92
N TYR A 66 -15.05 -4.06 0.85
CA TYR A 66 -14.14 -5.20 0.92
C TYR A 66 -12.75 -4.75 1.38
N LEU A 67 -12.32 -3.55 0.95
CA LEU A 67 -11.06 -2.91 1.34
C LEU A 67 -11.23 -2.14 2.67
N GLN A 68 -11.82 -2.73 3.72
CA GLN A 68 -12.16 -2.00 4.97
C GLN A 68 -10.95 -1.39 5.69
N GLN A 69 -9.76 -1.94 5.48
CA GLN A 69 -8.51 -1.50 6.10
C GLN A 69 -7.80 -0.50 5.22
N VAL A 70 -8.46 0.63 5.02
CA VAL A 70 -7.95 1.77 4.25
C VAL A 70 -7.47 2.83 5.21
N TYR A 71 -6.28 3.35 4.96
CA TYR A 71 -5.63 4.30 5.84
C TYR A 71 -5.08 5.47 5.02
N GLY A 72 -5.13 6.66 5.61
CA GLY A 72 -4.28 7.77 5.21
C GLY A 72 -2.80 7.45 5.44
N TYR A 73 -1.92 8.26 4.86
CA TYR A 73 -0.48 8.10 5.07
C TYR A 73 -0.03 8.76 6.37
N ASP A 74 0.46 7.96 7.32
CA ASP A 74 1.11 8.49 8.51
C ASP A 74 2.49 9.08 8.15
N PRO A 75 2.89 10.22 8.77
CA PRO A 75 4.18 10.86 8.50
C PRO A 75 5.38 9.91 8.61
N ASP A 76 5.36 8.99 9.58
CA ASP A 76 6.45 8.04 9.84
C ASP A 76 6.55 6.95 8.76
N GLN A 77 5.46 6.69 8.04
CA GLN A 77 5.41 5.71 6.95
C GLN A 77 5.78 6.33 5.59
N LEU A 78 5.74 7.66 5.48
CA LEU A 78 5.97 8.36 4.22
C LEU A 78 7.32 8.03 3.59
N ASP A 79 8.36 7.85 4.38
CA ASP A 79 9.69 7.56 3.83
C ASP A 79 9.77 6.13 3.27
N ALA A 80 9.11 5.16 3.91
CA ALA A 80 8.99 3.80 3.38
C ALA A 80 8.21 3.78 2.06
N TRP A 81 7.11 4.54 1.99
CA TRP A 81 6.31 4.64 0.78
C TRP A 81 7.02 5.40 -0.34
N ARG A 82 7.71 6.50 -0.03
CA ARG A 82 8.58 7.21 -0.97
C ARG A 82 9.68 6.28 -1.49
N HIS A 83 10.30 5.49 -0.62
CA HIS A 83 11.33 4.54 -1.03
C HIS A 83 10.76 3.49 -1.98
N HIS A 84 9.61 2.89 -1.63
CA HIS A 84 8.90 1.95 -2.48
C HIS A 84 8.57 2.56 -3.85
N ILE A 85 7.90 3.71 -3.90
CA ILE A 85 7.50 4.36 -5.15
C ILE A 85 8.71 4.71 -6.04
N ASN A 86 9.83 5.09 -5.43
CA ASN A 86 11.04 5.44 -6.16
C ASN A 86 11.92 4.24 -6.54
N SER A 87 11.63 3.05 -6.00
CA SER A 87 12.38 1.84 -6.33
C SER A 87 12.17 1.43 -7.79
N GLN A 88 13.22 0.90 -8.42
CA GLN A 88 13.17 0.35 -9.78
C GLN A 88 12.41 -0.98 -9.85
N SER A 89 12.33 -1.70 -8.72
CA SER A 89 11.57 -2.95 -8.63
C SER A 89 10.07 -2.72 -8.57
N SER A 90 9.63 -1.50 -8.25
CA SER A 90 8.22 -1.19 -8.09
C SER A 90 7.47 -1.26 -9.41
N ARG A 91 6.23 -1.71 -9.28
CA ARG A 91 5.30 -1.88 -10.39
C ARG A 91 4.01 -1.15 -10.10
N PHE A 92 3.36 -0.75 -11.19
CA PHE A 92 2.20 0.10 -11.17
C PHE A 92 1.13 -0.45 -12.10
N ILE A 93 -0.12 -0.18 -11.75
CA ILE A 93 -1.29 -0.37 -12.60
C ILE A 93 -2.07 0.94 -12.63
N VAL A 94 -2.50 1.35 -13.81
CA VAL A 94 -3.35 2.53 -13.99
C VAL A 94 -4.79 2.09 -14.12
N VAL A 95 -5.67 2.68 -13.31
CA VAL A 95 -7.09 2.29 -13.22
C VAL A 95 -7.98 3.09 -14.18
N ASN A 96 -7.50 4.23 -14.70
CA ASN A 96 -8.10 5.11 -15.73
C ASN A 96 -9.62 4.92 -15.91
N GLU A 97 -10.43 5.68 -15.15
CA GLU A 97 -11.86 5.95 -15.44
C GLU A 97 -12.60 6.77 -14.37
N VAL A 98 -12.02 7.09 -13.21
CA VAL A 98 -12.85 7.45 -12.03
C VAL A 98 -12.69 8.88 -11.49
N PHE A 99 -11.66 9.63 -11.89
CA PHE A 99 -11.61 11.07 -11.64
C PHE A 99 -11.57 11.79 -12.98
N PRO A 100 -12.39 12.83 -13.21
CA PRO A 100 -12.23 13.64 -14.40
C PRO A 100 -10.79 14.16 -14.41
N ASP A 101 -10.11 13.88 -15.52
CA ASP A 101 -8.79 14.38 -15.90
C ASP A 101 -7.56 13.85 -15.12
N THR A 102 -7.71 13.00 -14.09
CA THR A 102 -6.54 12.50 -13.31
C THR A 102 -6.53 10.97 -13.09
N PRO A 103 -5.50 10.24 -13.57
CA PRO A 103 -5.40 8.79 -13.37
C PRO A 103 -5.23 8.40 -11.90
N LEU A 104 -5.97 7.38 -11.45
CA LEU A 104 -5.63 6.61 -10.25
C LEU A 104 -4.63 5.52 -10.61
N VAL A 105 -3.53 5.47 -9.89
CA VAL A 105 -2.44 4.52 -10.04
C VAL A 105 -2.33 3.71 -8.76
N LEU A 106 -2.21 2.39 -8.89
CA LEU A 106 -2.01 1.49 -7.77
C LEU A 106 -0.59 0.91 -7.80
N SER A 107 0.00 0.72 -6.62
CA SER A 107 1.26 -0.02 -6.50
C SER A 107 1.14 -1.07 -5.38
N PRO A 108 1.29 -2.37 -5.69
CA PRO A 108 1.29 -3.41 -4.66
C PRO A 108 2.62 -3.46 -3.91
N SER A 109 2.56 -3.64 -2.59
CA SER A 109 3.74 -3.83 -1.72
C SER A 109 3.35 -4.60 -0.45
N ASN A 110 3.99 -5.73 -0.15
CA ASN A 110 3.78 -6.49 1.10
C ASN A 110 2.30 -6.67 1.53
N ARG A 111 1.44 -7.17 0.62
CA ARG A 111 -0.04 -7.27 0.79
C ARG A 111 -0.77 -5.96 1.05
N SER A 112 -0.11 -4.83 0.87
CA SER A 112 -0.72 -3.51 0.83
C SER A 112 -0.83 -3.03 -0.61
N LEU A 113 -1.78 -2.16 -0.84
CA LEU A 113 -2.05 -1.51 -2.12
C LEU A 113 -2.00 -0.01 -1.92
N LEU A 114 -0.98 0.63 -2.46
CA LEU A 114 -0.84 2.08 -2.42
C LEU A 114 -1.75 2.71 -3.47
N PHE A 115 -2.39 3.81 -3.10
CA PHE A 115 -3.22 4.63 -3.97
C PHE A 115 -2.51 5.93 -4.29
N LEU A 116 -2.29 6.19 -5.57
CA LEU A 116 -1.57 7.36 -6.07
C LEU A 116 -2.42 8.06 -7.12
N GLN A 117 -2.66 9.36 -6.99
CA GLN A 117 -3.31 10.16 -8.01
C GLN A 117 -2.26 10.86 -8.86
N VAL A 118 -2.40 10.81 -10.18
CA VAL A 118 -1.58 11.60 -11.09
C VAL A 118 -2.35 12.85 -11.47
N LEU A 119 -1.83 14.02 -11.11
CA LEU A 119 -2.43 15.31 -11.46
C LEU A 119 -2.05 15.75 -12.87
N ASP A 120 -2.83 16.65 -13.46
CA ASP A 120 -2.55 17.27 -14.77
C ASP A 120 -1.19 17.98 -14.84
N SER A 121 -0.68 18.45 -13.69
CA SER A 121 0.66 19.04 -13.59
C SER A 121 1.79 18.01 -13.81
N GLY A 122 1.46 16.72 -13.83
CA GLY A 122 2.41 15.61 -13.80
C GLY A 122 2.93 15.31 -12.39
N ASP A 123 2.32 15.87 -11.34
CA ASP A 123 2.64 15.52 -9.97
C ASP A 123 1.87 14.28 -9.54
N VAL A 124 2.50 13.44 -8.73
CA VAL A 124 1.84 12.25 -8.15
C VAL A 124 1.57 12.48 -6.69
N VAL A 125 0.29 12.48 -6.31
CA VAL A 125 -0.16 12.70 -4.93
C VAL A 125 -0.56 11.37 -4.29
N PRO A 126 -0.02 11.04 -3.09
CA PRO A 126 -0.45 9.89 -2.33
C PRO A 126 -1.88 10.09 -1.80
N MET A 127 -2.79 9.16 -2.08
CA MET A 127 -4.19 9.23 -1.62
C MET A 127 -4.47 8.37 -0.38
N GLY A 128 -3.70 7.32 -0.18
CA GLY A 128 -3.79 6.41 0.97
C GLY A 128 -3.28 5.03 0.59
N TYR A 129 -3.50 4.05 1.46
CA TYR A 129 -3.25 2.65 1.15
C TYR A 129 -4.33 1.75 1.74
N ALA A 130 -4.48 0.57 1.15
CA ALA A 130 -5.32 -0.50 1.70
C ALA A 130 -4.48 -1.72 2.03
N VAL A 131 -4.72 -2.32 3.19
CA VAL A 131 -4.22 -3.67 3.49
C VAL A 131 -5.19 -4.69 2.92
N LEU A 132 -4.69 -5.57 2.06
CA LEU A 132 -5.52 -6.53 1.34
C LEU A 132 -5.73 -7.79 2.20
N PRO A 133 -6.98 -8.20 2.45
CA PRO A 133 -7.24 -9.44 3.17
C PRO A 133 -6.71 -10.63 2.39
N VAL A 134 -6.36 -11.70 3.11
CA VAL A 134 -5.95 -12.97 2.51
C VAL A 134 -7.18 -13.70 2.00
N GLY A 135 -7.14 -14.16 0.75
CA GLY A 135 -8.15 -15.06 0.20
C GLY A 135 -8.78 -14.54 -1.08
N VAL A 136 -9.72 -15.33 -1.60
CA VAL A 136 -10.44 -15.04 -2.84
C VAL A 136 -11.68 -14.22 -2.51
N PRO A 137 -11.86 -13.01 -3.08
CA PRO A 137 -13.08 -12.24 -2.90
C PRO A 137 -14.33 -13.02 -3.40
N PRO A 138 -15.52 -12.73 -2.86
CA PRO A 138 -16.76 -13.29 -3.39
C PRO A 138 -16.91 -13.04 -4.90
N GLY A 139 -17.36 -14.05 -5.64
CA GLY A 139 -17.55 -13.95 -7.09
C GLY A 139 -16.26 -14.02 -7.92
N HIS A 140 -15.10 -14.24 -7.28
CA HIS A 140 -13.80 -14.32 -7.95
C HIS A 140 -13.22 -15.73 -7.87
N THR A 141 -12.25 -16.02 -8.73
CA THR A 141 -11.53 -17.31 -8.75
C THR A 141 -10.10 -17.20 -8.19
N LYS A 142 -9.65 -15.97 -7.90
CA LYS A 142 -8.27 -15.66 -7.56
C LYS A 142 -8.16 -14.63 -6.45
N ASP A 143 -7.08 -14.71 -5.67
CA ASP A 143 -6.75 -13.72 -4.65
C ASP A 143 -6.52 -12.34 -5.31
N LEU A 144 -7.07 -11.31 -4.67
CA LEU A 144 -7.05 -9.94 -5.20
C LEU A 144 -5.62 -9.39 -5.29
N PHE A 145 -4.78 -9.64 -4.28
CA PHE A 145 -3.40 -9.18 -4.30
C PHE A 145 -2.64 -9.83 -5.44
N GLN A 146 -2.83 -11.13 -5.67
CA GLN A 146 -2.20 -11.82 -6.79
C GLN A 146 -2.68 -11.26 -8.14
N THR A 147 -3.98 -11.02 -8.28
CA THR A 147 -4.57 -10.42 -9.49
C THR A 147 -3.96 -9.06 -9.79
N ILE A 148 -3.83 -8.22 -8.76
CA ILE A 148 -3.23 -6.89 -8.90
C ILE A 148 -1.73 -6.98 -9.19
N GLN A 149 -0.99 -7.88 -8.56
CA GLN A 149 0.44 -8.07 -8.83
C GLN A 149 0.70 -8.47 -10.29
N GLU A 150 -0.15 -9.33 -10.86
CA GLU A 150 -0.04 -9.75 -12.25
C GLU A 150 -0.43 -8.64 -13.23
N ALA A 151 -1.42 -7.82 -12.86
CA ALA A 151 -1.85 -6.67 -13.66
C ALA A 151 -0.87 -5.48 -13.54
N ALA A 152 -0.13 -5.36 -12.44
CA ALA A 152 0.87 -4.34 -12.19
C ALA A 152 2.14 -4.62 -13.01
N THR A 153 2.10 -4.28 -14.29
CA THR A 153 3.20 -4.50 -15.24
C THR A 153 4.00 -3.23 -15.52
N MET A 154 3.42 -2.05 -15.26
CA MET A 154 4.04 -0.78 -15.61
C MET A 154 5.20 -0.47 -14.67
N SER A 155 6.36 -0.17 -15.24
CA SER A 155 7.53 0.31 -14.48
C SER A 155 7.41 1.80 -14.17
N ARG A 156 8.20 2.28 -13.20
CA ARG A 156 8.30 3.71 -12.88
C ARG A 156 8.63 4.56 -14.11
N ARG A 157 9.56 4.08 -14.96
CA ARG A 157 9.98 4.82 -16.16
C ARG A 157 8.83 4.96 -17.17
N GLN A 158 8.06 3.89 -17.36
CA GLN A 158 6.88 3.92 -18.24
C GLN A 158 5.83 4.88 -17.68
N LEU A 159 5.53 4.80 -16.38
CA LEU A 159 4.61 5.71 -15.71
C LEU A 159 5.01 7.19 -15.90
N VAL A 160 6.30 7.50 -15.68
CA VAL A 160 6.84 8.86 -15.89
C VAL A 160 6.72 9.31 -17.35
N THR A 161 6.95 8.41 -18.30
CA THR A 161 6.95 8.73 -19.73
C THR A 161 5.53 8.93 -20.27
N GLU A 162 4.62 7.99 -19.95
CA GLU A 162 3.24 7.99 -20.44
C GLU A 162 2.42 9.13 -19.84
N TYR A 163 2.62 9.41 -18.55
CA TYR A 163 1.86 10.44 -17.82
C TYR A 163 2.66 11.73 -17.58
N LYS A 164 3.80 11.89 -18.27
CA LYS A 164 4.65 13.09 -18.23
C LYS A 164 4.95 13.57 -16.80
N LEU A 165 5.25 12.64 -15.91
CA LEU A 165 5.39 12.95 -14.49
C LEU A 165 6.59 13.88 -14.27
N ARG A 166 6.36 15.03 -13.62
CA ARG A 166 7.40 15.96 -13.21
C ARG A 166 8.03 15.56 -11.89
N ARG A 167 7.20 15.11 -10.94
CA ARG A 167 7.66 14.77 -9.59
C ARG A 167 6.76 13.72 -8.94
N LEU A 168 7.38 12.63 -8.49
CA LEU A 168 6.78 11.72 -7.51
C LEU A 168 6.97 12.33 -6.13
N THR A 169 6.22 13.39 -5.85
CA THR A 169 6.20 14.02 -4.54
C THR A 169 5.09 13.40 -3.74
N ALA A 170 5.43 12.63 -2.71
CA ALA A 170 4.57 12.56 -1.53
C ALA A 170 4.59 13.95 -0.86
N ALA A 171 3.97 14.93 -1.52
CA ALA A 171 3.72 16.26 -1.03
C ALA A 171 2.55 16.11 -0.07
N ILE A 172 2.84 16.43 1.18
CA ILE A 172 1.86 16.62 2.23
C ILE A 172 1.34 18.04 2.03
N PHE A 173 0.04 18.20 1.78
CA PHE A 173 -0.63 19.49 1.99
C PHE A 173 -0.85 19.68 3.50
#